data_AF-A0A845QUS8-F1
#
_entry.id   AF-A0A845QUS8-F1
#
_cell.length_a   1.000
_cell.length_b   1.000
_cell.length_c   1.000
_cell.angle_alpha   90.00
_cell.angle_beta   90.00
_cell.angle_gamma   90.00
#
_symmetry.space_group_name_H-M   'P 1'
#
loop_
_entity.id
_entity.type
_entity.pdbx_description
1 polymer ?
#
loop_
_entity_poly.entity_id
_entity_poly.type
_entity_poly.pdbx_seq_one_letter_code
_entity_poly.pdbx_strand_id
1 'polypeptide(L)'
;MKKIYIIDLIMLILNIISFIGFTYFVGNMSATALIIYSLFLTIQIFINIRLKILMKYTPDFSASWKEYLYIFLLYLAKIQFLLLLISNLSWLNWSVLHFGFLSLFMLDYSYISSDKLIYSLNKIINIKDIKYIEIRDNLFSTIYINAYLKSQKKIKFKLSKEEFNYLEENIN
;
A
#
# COMPACT_ATOMS: atom_id res chain seq x y z
N MET A 1 1.44 -11.46 -3.94
CA MET A 1 0.97 -10.38 -3.04
C MET A 1 0.24 -10.83 -1.77
N LYS A 2 -0.56 -11.93 -1.74
CA LYS A 2 -1.18 -12.42 -0.47
C LYS A 2 -0.17 -12.66 0.66
N LYS A 3 0.94 -13.33 0.36
CA LYS A 3 2.03 -13.58 1.33
C LYS A 3 2.58 -12.27 1.92
N ILE A 4 2.76 -11.25 1.09
CA ILE A 4 3.22 -9.92 1.49
C ILE A 4 2.22 -9.31 2.49
N TYR A 5 0.93 -9.35 2.19
CA TYR A 5 -0.09 -8.89 3.15
C TYR A 5 -0.05 -9.63 4.49
N ILE A 6 0.10 -10.96 4.47
CA ILE A 6 0.17 -11.76 5.70
C ILE A 6 1.40 -11.38 6.54
N ILE A 7 2.57 -11.27 5.91
CA ILE A 7 3.81 -10.84 6.56
C ILE A 7 3.62 -9.43 7.15
N ASP A 8 3.05 -8.51 6.36
CA ASP A 8 2.76 -7.15 6.78
C ASP A 8 1.85 -7.08 8.02
N LEU A 9 0.81 -7.91 8.06
CA LEU A 9 -0.12 -8.04 9.17
C LEU A 9 0.57 -8.58 10.43
N ILE A 10 1.40 -9.62 10.30
CA ILE A 10 2.17 -10.18 11.42
C ILE A 10 3.09 -9.11 12.01
N MET A 11 3.83 -8.38 11.16
CA MET A 11 4.70 -7.29 11.62
C MET A 11 3.92 -6.16 12.31
N LEU A 12 2.73 -5.82 11.80
CA LEU A 12 1.88 -4.82 12.44
C LEU A 12 1.45 -5.25 13.84
N ILE A 13 1.00 -6.51 13.98
CA ILE A 13 0.60 -7.07 15.28
C ILE A 13 1.79 -7.04 16.26
N LEU A 14 2.98 -7.44 15.81
CA LEU A 14 4.20 -7.37 16.62
C LEU A 14 4.52 -5.94 17.07
N ASN A 15 4.39 -4.95 16.18
CA ASN A 15 4.62 -3.55 16.52
C ASN A 15 3.61 -3.04 17.56
N ILE A 16 2.33 -3.39 17.41
CA ILE A 16 1.29 -3.00 18.36
C ILE A 16 1.56 -3.63 19.75
N ILE A 17 1.81 -4.93 19.79
CA ILE A 17 2.13 -5.63 21.05
C ILE A 17 3.38 -5.05 21.70
N SER A 18 4.43 -4.79 20.91
CA SER A 18 5.68 -4.20 21.43
C SER A 18 5.47 -2.80 21.97
N PHE A 19 4.65 -1.97 21.31
CA PHE A 19 4.32 -0.63 21.77
C PHE A 19 3.52 -0.64 23.08
N ILE A 20 2.49 -1.49 23.16
CA ILE A 20 1.68 -1.65 24.38
C ILE A 20 2.55 -2.18 25.53
N GLY A 21 3.38 -3.20 25.27
CA GLY A 21 4.30 -3.75 26.25
C GLY A 21 5.29 -2.69 26.74
N PHE A 22 5.93 -1.95 25.83
CA PHE A 22 6.88 -0.90 26.20
C PHE A 22 6.23 0.19 27.06
N THR A 23 5.06 0.68 26.66
CA THR A 23 4.34 1.72 27.41
C THR A 23 3.89 1.25 28.80
N TYR A 24 3.49 -0.03 28.95
CA TYR A 24 3.06 -0.59 30.22
C TYR A 24 4.22 -0.94 31.17
N PHE A 25 5.32 -1.51 30.65
CA PHE A 25 6.41 -2.04 31.48
C PHE A 25 7.57 -1.04 31.71
N VAL A 26 7.84 -0.13 30.77
CA VAL A 26 9.01 0.77 30.85
C VAL A 26 8.62 2.17 31.34
N GLY A 27 7.37 2.60 31.14
CA GLY A 27 6.75 3.79 31.76
C GLY A 27 7.33 5.17 31.42
N ASN A 28 8.56 5.26 30.90
CA ASN A 28 9.32 6.51 30.75
C ASN A 28 9.44 6.99 29.30
N MET A 29 8.36 6.96 28.54
CA MET A 29 8.33 7.51 27.19
C MET A 29 8.00 9.02 27.20
N SER A 30 8.75 9.83 26.45
CA SER A 30 8.39 11.24 26.27
C SER A 30 7.04 11.38 25.57
N ALA A 31 6.27 12.42 25.90
CA ALA A 31 5.00 12.70 25.23
C ALA A 31 5.13 12.82 23.70
N THR A 32 6.25 13.38 23.24
CA THR A 32 6.58 13.49 21.82
C THR A 32 6.75 12.12 21.14
N ALA A 33 7.49 11.19 21.77
CA ALA A 33 7.67 9.85 21.24
C ALA A 33 6.34 9.08 21.23
N LEU A 34 5.52 9.23 22.27
CA LEU A 34 4.21 8.58 22.34
C LEU A 34 3.27 9.04 21.21
N ILE A 35 3.25 10.35 20.91
CA ILE A 35 2.47 10.90 19.79
C ILE A 35 2.99 10.35 18.46
N ILE A 36 4.30 10.39 18.23
CA ILE A 36 4.93 9.91 17.00
C ILE A 36 4.60 8.44 16.77
N TYR A 37 4.68 7.60 17.81
CA TYR A 37 4.45 6.17 17.71
C TYR A 37 2.98 5.84 17.49
N SER A 38 2.09 6.55 18.16
CA SER A 38 0.64 6.44 17.95
C SER A 38 0.26 6.81 16.51
N LEU A 39 0.84 7.90 15.98
CA LEU A 39 0.59 8.35 14.61
C LEU A 39 1.12 7.34 13.59
N PHE A 40 2.33 6.82 13.80
CA PHE A 40 2.90 5.75 12.98
C PHE A 40 1.99 4.52 12.95
N LEU A 41 1.60 3.99 14.11
CA LEU A 41 0.71 2.82 14.19
C LEU A 41 -0.63 3.08 13.50
N THR A 42 -1.21 4.27 13.65
CA THR A 42 -2.46 4.66 12.97
C THR A 42 -2.31 4.58 11.46
N ILE A 43 -1.23 5.12 10.90
CA ILE A 43 -0.92 5.05 9.46
C ILE A 43 -0.78 3.58 9.02
N GLN A 44 -0.03 2.78 9.77
CA GLN A 44 0.22 1.38 9.43
C GLN A 44 -1.04 0.51 9.51
N ILE A 45 -1.90 0.75 10.51
CA ILE A 45 -3.22 0.11 10.62
C ILE A 45 -4.08 0.49 9.41
N PHE A 46 -4.13 1.76 9.04
CA PHE A 46 -4.88 2.22 7.88
C PHE A 46 -4.41 1.55 6.60
N ILE A 47 -3.09 1.47 6.36
CA ILE A 47 -2.51 0.78 5.20
C ILE A 47 -2.91 -0.70 5.22
N ASN A 48 -2.76 -1.38 6.35
CA ASN A 48 -3.06 -2.81 6.43
C ASN A 48 -4.55 -3.12 6.20
N ILE A 49 -5.46 -2.31 6.76
CA ILE A 49 -6.91 -2.40 6.48
C ILE A 49 -7.18 -2.31 4.98
N ARG A 50 -6.47 -1.41 4.27
CA ARG A 50 -6.59 -1.30 2.82
C ARG A 50 -5.98 -2.52 2.12
N LEU A 51 -4.79 -2.97 2.50
CA LEU A 51 -4.15 -4.13 1.87
C LEU A 51 -4.94 -5.43 2.03
N LYS A 52 -5.89 -5.52 2.97
CA LYS A 52 -6.82 -6.66 3.12
C LYS A 52 -7.51 -7.04 1.81
N ILE A 53 -7.74 -6.09 0.89
CA ILE A 53 -8.35 -6.39 -0.41
C ILE A 53 -7.58 -7.48 -1.18
N LEU A 54 -6.25 -7.54 -1.02
CA LEU A 54 -5.37 -8.49 -1.70
C LEU A 54 -5.69 -9.96 -1.35
N MET A 55 -6.31 -10.21 -0.19
CA MET A 55 -6.76 -11.55 0.19
C MET A 55 -7.91 -12.06 -0.69
N LYS A 56 -8.78 -11.13 -1.12
CA LYS A 56 -9.95 -11.43 -1.95
C LYS A 56 -9.64 -11.30 -3.44
N TYR A 57 -8.88 -10.27 -3.81
CA TYR A 57 -8.51 -9.96 -5.20
C TYR A 57 -6.99 -9.92 -5.29
N THR A 58 -6.38 -11.05 -5.65
CA THR A 58 -4.93 -11.10 -5.81
C THR A 58 -4.57 -10.66 -7.22
N PRO A 59 -3.55 -9.79 -7.38
CA PRO A 59 -3.06 -9.44 -8.70
C PRO A 59 -2.69 -10.70 -9.48
N ASP A 60 -3.18 -10.79 -10.71
CA ASP A 60 -2.86 -11.90 -11.61
C ASP A 60 -1.46 -11.75 -12.20
N PHE A 61 -1.01 -10.49 -12.31
CA PHE A 61 0.28 -10.12 -12.86
C PHE A 61 1.31 -9.88 -11.77
N SER A 62 2.59 -9.97 -12.16
CA SER A 62 3.68 -9.69 -11.25
C SER A 62 3.71 -8.21 -10.85
N ALA A 63 3.98 -7.95 -9.58
CA ALA A 63 4.10 -6.59 -9.05
C ALA A 63 5.25 -5.84 -9.75
N SER A 64 5.07 -4.55 -10.01
CA SER A 64 6.14 -3.74 -10.60
C SER A 64 7.28 -3.50 -9.59
N TRP A 65 8.48 -3.17 -10.09
CA TRP A 65 9.62 -2.84 -9.21
C TRP A 65 9.31 -1.70 -8.22
N LYS A 66 8.49 -0.73 -8.61
CA LYS A 66 8.05 0.37 -7.73
C LYS A 66 7.22 -0.14 -6.56
N GLU A 67 6.35 -1.13 -6.76
CA GLU A 67 5.58 -1.73 -5.67
C GLU A 67 6.48 -2.51 -4.72
N TYR A 68 7.44 -3.27 -5.23
CA TYR A 68 8.43 -3.95 -4.39
C TYR A 68 9.24 -2.95 -3.55
N LEU A 69 9.60 -1.80 -4.11
CA LEU A 69 10.25 -0.72 -3.38
C LEU A 69 9.34 -0.19 -2.25
N TYR A 70 8.05 0.07 -2.52
CA TYR A 70 7.13 0.53 -1.48
C TYR A 70 6.88 -0.51 -0.39
N ILE A 71 6.80 -1.80 -0.75
CA ILE A 71 6.73 -2.91 0.22
C ILE A 71 7.99 -2.96 1.07
N PHE A 72 9.16 -2.81 0.46
CA PHE A 72 10.42 -2.76 1.17
C PHE A 72 10.46 -1.58 2.17
N LEU A 73 10.04 -0.39 1.74
CA LEU A 73 9.95 0.80 2.62
C LEU A 73 8.95 0.58 3.77
N LEU A 74 7.82 -0.07 3.51
CA LEU A 74 6.82 -0.45 4.52
C LEU A 74 7.42 -1.35 5.60
N TYR A 75 8.15 -2.40 5.19
CA TYR A 75 8.83 -3.30 6.13
C TYR A 75 9.97 -2.61 6.87
N LEU A 76 10.76 -1.78 6.18
CA LEU A 76 11.84 -1.02 6.78
C LEU A 76 11.30 -0.10 7.89
N ALA A 77 10.18 0.59 7.65
CA ALA A 77 9.55 1.45 8.63
C ALA A 77 9.12 0.67 9.89
N LYS A 78 8.56 -0.53 9.71
CA LYS A 78 8.14 -1.39 10.84
C LYS A 78 9.32 -1.95 11.62
N ILE A 79 10.41 -2.33 10.95
CA ILE A 79 11.64 -2.78 11.61
C ILE A 79 12.27 -1.63 12.40
N GLN A 80 12.36 -0.44 11.80
CA GLN A 80 12.89 0.74 12.49
C GLN A 80 12.03 1.11 13.71
N PHE A 81 10.70 0.96 13.63
CA PHE A 81 9.81 1.16 14.78
C PHE A 81 10.15 0.22 15.95
N LEU A 82 10.42 -1.07 15.68
CA LEU A 82 10.84 -2.01 16.71
C LEU A 82 12.19 -1.64 17.31
N LEU A 83 13.17 -1.26 16.47
CA LEU A 83 14.49 -0.82 16.94
C LEU A 83 14.38 0.42 17.84
N LEU A 84 13.53 1.38 17.46
CA LEU A 84 13.24 2.57 18.25
C LEU A 84 12.72 2.25 19.65
N LEU A 85 11.77 1.32 19.74
CA LEU A 85 11.24 0.86 21.03
C LEU A 85 12.31 0.20 21.91
N ILE A 86 13.26 -0.52 21.33
CA ILE A 86 14.30 -1.23 22.09
C ILE A 86 15.41 -0.28 22.56
N SER A 87 15.85 0.62 21.69
CA SER A 87 17.09 1.40 21.88
C SER A 87 16.87 2.86 22.31
N ASN A 88 15.61 3.33 22.35
CA ASN A 88 15.23 4.70 22.70
C ASN A 88 16.03 5.77 21.90
N LEU A 89 16.34 5.47 20.64
CA LEU A 89 17.13 6.34 19.77
C LEU A 89 16.27 7.50 19.25
N SER A 90 16.16 8.57 20.04
CA SER A 90 15.30 9.74 19.76
C SER A 90 15.49 10.37 18.37
N TRP A 91 16.69 10.28 17.78
CA TRP A 91 17.00 10.80 16.45
C TRP A 91 16.35 10.01 15.28
N LEU A 92 15.95 8.74 15.51
CA LEU A 92 15.25 7.91 14.52
C LEU A 92 13.72 8.14 14.52
N ASN A 93 13.17 8.92 15.46
CA ASN A 93 11.73 9.15 15.56
C ASN A 93 11.13 9.76 14.28
N TRP A 94 11.86 10.68 13.64
CA TRP A 94 11.41 11.32 12.41
C TRP A 94 11.54 10.44 11.17
N SER A 95 12.55 9.56 11.12
CA SER A 95 12.73 8.65 9.99
C SER A 95 11.62 7.60 9.93
N VAL A 96 11.18 7.09 11.08
CA VAL A 96 10.05 6.14 11.13
C VAL A 96 8.75 6.75 10.62
N LEU A 97 8.46 8.02 10.94
CA LEU A 97 7.34 8.73 10.33
C LEU A 97 7.55 8.91 8.83
N HIS A 98 8.74 9.34 8.40
CA HIS A 98 9.03 9.56 7.00
C HIS A 98 8.79 8.29 6.16
N PHE A 99 9.34 7.15 6.58
CA PHE A 99 9.13 5.88 5.90
C PHE A 99 7.69 5.37 6.03
N GLY A 100 7.05 5.60 7.18
CA GLY A 100 5.62 5.31 7.36
C GLY A 100 4.73 6.09 6.38
N PHE A 101 5.00 7.38 6.18
CA PHE A 101 4.29 8.20 5.18
C PHE A 101 4.61 7.77 3.75
N LEU A 102 5.87 7.46 3.42
CA LEU A 102 6.24 6.96 2.09
C LEU A 102 5.52 5.65 1.75
N SER A 103 5.24 4.80 2.75
CA SER A 103 4.51 3.56 2.52
C SER A 103 3.04 3.77 2.08
N LEU A 104 2.45 4.95 2.31
CA LEU A 104 1.10 5.29 1.80
C LEU A 104 1.03 5.29 0.28
N PHE A 105 2.14 5.54 -0.43
CA PHE A 105 2.17 5.50 -1.90
C PHE A 105 1.86 4.11 -2.46
N MET A 106 2.00 3.05 -1.65
CA MET A 106 1.55 1.70 -2.00
C MET A 106 0.03 1.64 -2.25
N LEU A 107 -0.76 2.54 -1.67
CA LEU A 107 -2.22 2.56 -1.82
C LEU A 107 -2.71 3.17 -3.13
N ASP A 108 -1.81 3.86 -3.85
CA ASP A 108 -2.08 4.37 -5.20
C ASP A 108 -1.79 3.32 -6.29
N TYR A 109 -1.51 2.08 -5.90
CA TYR A 109 -1.36 0.95 -6.80
C TYR A 109 -2.72 0.56 -7.42
N SER A 110 -2.71 0.26 -8.71
CA SER A 110 -3.85 -0.33 -9.42
C SER A 110 -3.40 -1.59 -10.15
N TYR A 111 -4.28 -2.58 -10.17
CA TYR A 111 -4.00 -3.89 -10.72
C TYR A 111 -5.22 -4.62 -11.22
N ILE A 112 -4.99 -5.66 -12.01
CA ILE A 112 -6.02 -6.56 -12.52
C ILE A 112 -6.05 -7.85 -11.72
N SER A 113 -7.26 -8.27 -11.36
CA SER A 113 -7.54 -9.57 -10.73
C SER A 113 -8.76 -10.18 -11.42
N SER A 114 -8.51 -11.20 -12.22
CA SER A 114 -9.48 -11.83 -13.11
C SER A 114 -10.17 -10.79 -14.01
N ASP A 115 -11.49 -10.63 -13.89
CA ASP A 115 -12.30 -9.69 -14.67
C ASP A 115 -12.45 -8.31 -14.02
N LYS A 116 -11.67 -8.03 -12.97
CA LYS A 116 -11.79 -6.82 -12.16
C LYS A 116 -10.53 -5.97 -12.19
N LEU A 117 -10.75 -4.67 -12.34
CA LEU A 117 -9.78 -3.62 -12.10
C LEU A 117 -9.92 -3.13 -10.66
N ILE A 118 -8.85 -3.23 -9.89
CA ILE A 118 -8.73 -2.66 -8.56
C ILE A 118 -7.85 -1.42 -8.68
N TYR A 119 -8.34 -0.27 -8.21
CA TYR A 119 -7.61 0.99 -8.32
C TYR A 119 -7.90 1.91 -7.12
N SER A 120 -6.99 2.87 -6.86
CA SER A 120 -7.17 3.99 -5.92
C SER A 120 -7.91 3.64 -4.61
N LEU A 121 -7.16 3.26 -3.57
CA LEU A 121 -7.73 2.92 -2.25
C LEU A 121 -8.77 1.78 -2.30
N ASN A 122 -8.57 0.81 -3.20
CA ASN A 122 -9.36 -0.42 -3.32
C ASN A 122 -10.76 -0.26 -3.94
N LYS A 123 -10.95 0.72 -4.82
CA LYS A 123 -12.14 0.75 -5.67
C LYS A 123 -12.08 -0.38 -6.69
N ILE A 124 -13.21 -1.01 -6.95
CA ILE A 124 -13.31 -2.20 -7.80
C ILE A 124 -14.27 -1.88 -8.94
N ILE A 125 -13.86 -2.18 -10.17
CA ILE A 125 -14.68 -2.04 -11.39
C ILE A 125 -14.52 -3.32 -12.21
N ASN A 126 -15.60 -3.81 -12.81
CA ASN A 126 -15.47 -4.90 -13.76
C ASN A 126 -14.91 -4.35 -15.08
N ILE A 127 -13.98 -5.05 -15.69
CA ILE A 127 -13.36 -4.63 -16.95
C ILE A 127 -14.42 -4.41 -18.04
N LYS A 128 -15.47 -5.24 -18.05
CA LYS A 128 -16.62 -5.13 -18.97
C LYS A 128 -17.42 -3.83 -18.84
N ASP A 129 -17.28 -3.11 -17.73
CA ASP A 129 -17.96 -1.81 -17.53
C ASP A 129 -17.18 -0.65 -18.17
N ILE A 130 -15.95 -0.90 -18.61
CA ILE A 130 -15.13 0.05 -19.35
C ILE A 130 -15.58 0.06 -20.81
N LYS A 131 -15.87 1.26 -21.33
CA LYS A 131 -16.30 1.47 -22.72
C LYS A 131 -15.10 1.65 -23.64
N TYR A 132 -14.14 2.47 -23.23
CA TYR A 132 -12.89 2.70 -23.94
C TYR A 132 -11.85 3.31 -23.00
N ILE A 133 -10.60 3.28 -23.44
CA ILE A 133 -9.44 3.79 -22.70
C ILE A 133 -8.66 4.79 -23.55
N GLU A 134 -8.03 5.76 -22.88
CA GLU A 134 -7.09 6.71 -23.45
C GLU A 134 -5.79 6.66 -22.66
N ILE A 135 -4.67 6.46 -23.35
CA ILE A 135 -3.35 6.56 -22.75
C ILE A 135 -3.02 8.03 -22.56
N ARG A 136 -2.66 8.41 -21.32
CA ARG A 136 -2.23 9.75 -20.99
C ARG A 136 -0.71 9.90 -21.07
N ASP A 137 0.01 8.93 -20.52
CA ASP A 137 1.47 8.97 -20.41
C ASP A 137 2.04 7.56 -20.21
N ASN A 138 3.34 7.40 -20.48
CA ASN A 138 4.08 6.16 -20.26
C ASN A 138 5.45 6.48 -19.63
N LEU A 139 5.62 6.14 -18.35
CA LEU A 139 6.84 6.43 -17.59
C LEU A 139 7.29 5.20 -16.80
N PHE A 140 8.56 4.80 -16.99
CA PHE A 140 9.20 3.71 -16.24
C PHE A 140 8.34 2.43 -16.21
N SER A 141 7.93 1.94 -17.39
CA SER A 141 7.10 0.74 -17.56
C SER A 141 5.72 0.80 -16.88
N THR A 142 5.26 2.00 -16.54
CA THR A 142 3.94 2.28 -15.97
C THR A 142 3.14 3.10 -16.98
N ILE A 143 1.98 2.60 -17.40
CA ILE A 143 1.08 3.25 -18.36
C ILE A 143 -0.02 3.96 -17.57
N TYR A 144 -0.14 5.27 -17.75
CA TYR A 144 -1.15 6.10 -17.11
C TYR A 144 -2.38 6.20 -18.01
N ILE A 145 -3.53 5.79 -17.49
CA ILE A 145 -4.73 5.53 -18.29
C ILE A 145 -5.89 6.37 -17.78
N ASN A 146 -6.63 6.96 -18.70
CA ASN A 146 -8.00 7.44 -18.49
C ASN A 146 -8.96 6.37 -19.02
N ALA A 147 -9.81 5.78 -18.19
CA ALA A 147 -10.87 4.91 -18.67
C ALA A 147 -12.23 5.59 -18.55
N TYR A 148 -13.06 5.38 -19.57
CA TYR A 148 -14.41 5.91 -19.63
C TYR A 148 -15.38 4.75 -19.46
N LEU A 149 -16.17 4.79 -18.40
CA LEU A 149 -17.13 3.74 -18.09
C LEU A 149 -18.39 3.91 -18.93
N LYS A 150 -19.14 2.81 -19.12
CA LYS A 150 -20.48 2.83 -19.73
C LYS A 150 -21.43 3.78 -19.01
N SER A 151 -21.23 3.98 -17.71
CA SER A 151 -21.97 4.96 -16.89
C SER A 151 -21.57 6.43 -17.13
N GLN A 152 -20.79 6.73 -18.18
CA GLN A 152 -20.23 8.05 -18.49
C GLN A 152 -19.27 8.63 -17.42
N LYS A 153 -18.86 7.83 -16.43
CA LYS A 153 -17.88 8.25 -15.43
C LYS A 153 -16.47 8.06 -15.98
N LYS A 154 -15.60 9.03 -15.73
CA LYS A 154 -14.17 8.95 -16.05
C LYS A 154 -13.40 8.51 -14.81
N ILE A 155 -12.54 7.50 -14.96
CA ILE A 155 -11.61 7.04 -13.93
C ILE A 155 -10.17 7.18 -14.43
N LYS A 156 -9.25 7.34 -13.48
CA LYS A 156 -7.80 7.46 -13.75
C LYS A 156 -7.10 6.39 -12.94
N PHE A 157 -6.21 5.65 -13.58
CA PHE A 157 -5.40 4.62 -12.93
C PHE A 157 -4.11 4.40 -13.72
N LYS A 158 -3.23 3.55 -13.19
CA LYS A 158 -1.93 3.24 -13.78
C LYS A 158 -1.70 1.73 -13.78
N LEU A 159 -1.29 1.16 -14.91
CA LEU A 159 -1.04 -0.28 -15.02
C LEU A 159 0.39 -0.54 -15.45
N SER A 160 0.88 -1.74 -15.13
CA SER A 160 2.04 -2.26 -15.82
C SER A 160 1.73 -2.49 -17.31
N LYS A 161 2.77 -2.64 -18.13
CA LYS A 161 2.60 -2.92 -19.56
C LYS A 161 1.84 -4.23 -19.82
N GLU A 162 2.10 -5.27 -19.02
CA GLU A 162 1.44 -6.57 -19.14
C GLU A 162 -0.06 -6.46 -18.83
N GLU A 163 -0.41 -5.78 -17.72
CA GLU A 163 -1.80 -5.54 -17.34
C GLU A 163 -2.55 -4.68 -18.36
N PHE A 164 -1.87 -3.69 -18.96
CA PHE A 164 -2.46 -2.87 -20.00
C PHE A 164 -2.80 -3.68 -21.25
N ASN A 165 -1.88 -4.52 -21.72
CA ASN A 165 -2.14 -5.38 -22.88
C ASN A 165 -3.34 -6.31 -22.62
N TYR A 166 -3.39 -6.92 -21.43
CA TYR A 166 -4.53 -7.73 -21.02
C TYR A 166 -5.84 -6.92 -21.00
N LEU A 167 -5.80 -5.70 -20.47
CA LEU A 167 -6.96 -4.82 -20.43
C LEU A 167 -7.48 -4.50 -21.85
N GLU A 168 -6.59 -4.18 -22.78
CA GLU A 168 -6.93 -3.83 -24.16
C GLU A 168 -7.59 -5.01 -24.90
N GLU A 169 -7.09 -6.23 -24.69
CA GLU A 169 -7.66 -7.45 -25.25
C GLU A 169 -9.07 -7.77 -24.73
N ASN A 170 -9.42 -7.32 -23.52
CA ASN A 170 -10.67 -7.68 -22.83
C ASN A 170 -11.74 -6.55 -22.79
N ILE A 171 -11.43 -5.38 -23.37
CA ILE A 171 -12.40 -4.29 -23.55
C ILE A 171 -13.09 -4.34 -24.93
N ASN A 172 -12.46 -5.00 -25.91
CA ASN A 172 -13.01 -5.26 -27.24
C ASN A 172 -14.04 -6.41 -27.23
#